data_AF-A0A0U2YM69-F1
#
_entry.id   AF-A0A0U2YM69-F1
#
_cell.length_a   1.000
_cell.length_b   1.000
_cell.length_c   1.000
_cell.angle_alpha   90.00
_cell.angle_beta   90.00
_cell.angle_gamma   90.00
#
_symmetry.space_group_name_H-M   'P 1'
#
loop_
_entity.id
_entity.type
_entity.pdbx_description
1 polymer ?
#
loop_
_entity_poly.entity_id
_entity_poly.type
_entity_poly.pdbx_seq_one_letter_code
_entity_poly.pdbx_strand_id
1 'polypeptide(L)'
;VHDWAEVRVGDMPRTATLYFGAAARKQAETAAFLDVVNGVDASNSYAALYDDYEQRQSLEARLVKAADGLDLLIQVLALERAGACGLDEFWEVGEKPEFNLAGPAEQIVQELLESILKSRGELHRNV
;
A
#
# COMPACT_ATOMS: atom_id res chain seq x y z
N VAL A 1 10.76 5.52 -0.66
CA VAL A 1 10.84 5.54 -2.13
C VAL A 1 9.47 5.31 -2.74
N HIS A 2 8.75 4.25 -2.32
CA HIS A 2 7.43 3.93 -2.90
C HIS A 2 6.44 5.10 -2.92
N ASP A 3 6.26 5.82 -1.81
CA ASP A 3 5.35 6.99 -1.74
C ASP A 3 6.05 8.35 -1.91
N TRP A 4 7.28 8.40 -2.43
CA TRP A 4 7.97 9.69 -2.57
C TRP A 4 7.31 10.63 -3.58
N ALA A 5 6.56 10.07 -4.54
CA ALA A 5 5.76 10.86 -5.47
C ALA A 5 4.74 11.77 -4.75
N GLU A 6 4.21 11.33 -3.59
CA GLU A 6 3.16 12.04 -2.85
C GLU A 6 3.61 13.40 -2.34
N VAL A 7 4.92 13.65 -2.21
CA VAL A 7 5.43 14.98 -1.85
C VAL A 7 5.10 16.05 -2.91
N ARG A 8 4.77 15.63 -4.14
CA ARG A 8 4.37 16.50 -5.25
C ARG A 8 2.89 16.38 -5.58
N VAL A 9 2.35 15.16 -5.65
CA VAL A 9 0.95 14.94 -6.07
C VAL A 9 -0.05 14.84 -4.91
N GLY A 10 0.45 14.77 -3.67
CA GLY A 10 -0.35 14.43 -2.50
C GLY A 10 -0.70 12.95 -2.44
N ASP A 11 -1.19 12.51 -1.29
CA ASP A 11 -1.81 11.18 -1.14
C ASP A 11 -3.16 11.18 -1.87
N MET A 12 -3.20 10.51 -3.03
CA MET A 12 -4.41 10.40 -3.82
C MET A 12 -5.27 9.24 -3.31
N PRO A 13 -6.48 9.51 -2.79
CA PRO A 13 -7.35 8.45 -2.31
C PRO A 13 -7.73 7.51 -3.45
N ARG A 14 -8.08 6.25 -3.13
CA ARG A 14 -8.55 5.26 -4.13
C ARG A 14 -9.70 5.81 -4.98
N THR A 15 -10.55 6.66 -4.40
CA THR A 15 -11.67 7.32 -5.08
C THR A 15 -11.22 8.28 -6.19
N ALA A 16 -10.02 8.85 -6.12
CA ALA A 16 -9.46 9.71 -7.17
C ALA A 16 -9.34 8.96 -8.52
N THR A 17 -9.10 7.65 -8.47
CA THR A 17 -9.05 6.78 -9.66
C THR A 17 -10.36 6.80 -10.45
N LEU A 18 -11.51 7.01 -9.79
CA LEU A 18 -12.82 7.11 -10.46
C LEU A 18 -12.95 8.39 -11.31
N TYR A 19 -12.20 9.44 -10.96
CA TYR A 19 -12.26 10.74 -11.63
C TYR A 19 -11.16 10.91 -12.69
N PHE A 20 -9.94 10.47 -12.37
CA PHE A 20 -8.78 10.63 -13.27
C PHE A 20 -8.51 9.40 -14.14
N GLY A 21 -8.98 8.23 -13.72
CA GLY A 21 -8.60 6.94 -14.31
C GLY A 21 -7.24 6.45 -13.82
N ALA A 22 -7.07 5.13 -13.76
CA ALA A 22 -5.87 4.49 -13.22
C ALA A 22 -4.59 4.85 -14.01
N ALA A 23 -4.69 4.96 -15.34
CA ALA A 23 -3.54 5.30 -16.19
C ALA A 23 -3.03 6.72 -15.94
N ALA A 24 -3.93 7.71 -15.84
CA ALA A 24 -3.54 9.10 -15.61
C ALA A 24 -2.96 9.29 -14.20
N ARG A 25 -3.53 8.61 -13.20
CA ARG A 25 -2.99 8.58 -11.83
C ARG A 25 -1.55 8.04 -11.82
N LYS A 26 -1.34 6.85 -12.41
CA LYS A 26 -0.01 6.23 -12.47
C LYS A 26 1.00 7.09 -13.23
N GLN A 27 0.58 7.73 -14.33
CA GLN A 27 1.42 8.64 -15.08
C GLN A 27 1.83 9.86 -14.24
N ALA A 28 0.90 10.44 -13.48
CA ALA A 28 1.18 11.57 -12.60
C ALA A 28 2.16 11.20 -11.47
N GLU A 29 1.95 10.06 -10.80
CA GLU A 29 2.85 9.56 -9.75
C GLU A 29 4.26 9.28 -10.30
N THR A 30 4.36 8.65 -11.47
CA THR A 30 5.66 8.38 -12.11
C THR A 30 6.40 9.67 -12.47
N ALA A 31 5.70 10.65 -13.07
CA ALA A 31 6.29 11.93 -13.41
C ALA A 31 6.74 12.71 -12.17
N ALA A 32 5.93 12.69 -11.11
CA ALA A 32 6.25 13.30 -9.83
C ALA A 32 7.47 12.65 -9.16
N PHE A 33 7.56 11.32 -9.18
CA PHE A 33 8.72 10.60 -8.66
C PHE A 33 10.01 11.00 -9.40
N LEU A 34 9.97 11.02 -10.74
CA LEU A 34 11.12 11.41 -11.56
C LEU A 34 11.56 12.87 -11.30
N ASP A 35 10.60 13.78 -11.05
CA ASP A 35 10.91 15.15 -10.62
C ASP A 35 11.60 15.19 -9.24
N VAL A 36 11.13 14.39 -8.28
CA VAL A 36 11.69 14.33 -6.92
C VAL A 36 13.13 13.84 -6.93
N VAL A 37 13.46 12.84 -7.74
CA VAL A 37 14.81 12.25 -7.79
C VAL A 37 15.73 12.95 -8.80
N ASN A 38 15.22 13.96 -9.51
CA ASN A 38 15.99 14.73 -10.48
C ASN A 38 17.19 15.41 -9.81
N GLY A 39 18.37 15.24 -10.43
CA GLY A 39 19.63 15.81 -9.92
C GLY A 39 20.28 15.04 -8.78
N VAL A 40 19.64 14.00 -8.22
CA VAL A 40 20.24 13.13 -7.19
C VAL A 40 20.37 11.67 -7.63
N ASP A 41 19.59 11.21 -8.60
CA ASP A 41 19.64 9.82 -9.11
C ASP A 41 20.54 9.65 -10.34
N ALA A 42 21.80 10.08 -10.24
CA ALA A 42 22.74 10.00 -11.36
C ALA A 42 22.97 8.56 -11.88
N SER A 43 22.78 7.55 -11.02
CA SER A 43 22.90 6.13 -11.33
C SER A 43 21.58 5.46 -11.75
N ASN A 44 20.46 6.19 -11.81
CA ASN A 44 19.13 5.66 -12.11
C ASN A 44 18.66 4.53 -11.16
N SER A 45 19.20 4.52 -9.95
CA SER A 45 18.95 3.50 -8.93
C SER A 45 17.58 3.68 -8.27
N TYR A 46 17.16 4.92 -8.02
CA TYR A 46 15.87 5.19 -7.40
C TYR A 46 14.73 4.98 -8.40
N ALA A 47 14.92 5.39 -9.65
CA ALA A 47 13.98 5.10 -10.73
C ALA A 47 13.80 3.59 -10.95
N ALA A 48 14.88 2.80 -10.91
CA ALA A 48 14.80 1.34 -11.02
C ALA A 48 14.02 0.71 -9.85
N LEU A 49 14.26 1.17 -8.61
CA LEU A 49 13.51 0.70 -7.43
C LEU A 49 12.02 1.06 -7.51
N TYR A 50 11.70 2.25 -8.02
CA TYR A 50 10.31 2.68 -8.20
C TYR A 50 9.59 1.85 -9.26
N ASP A 51 10.23 1.62 -10.42
CA ASP A 51 9.65 0.77 -11.46
C ASP A 51 9.48 -0.69 -10.97
N ASP A 52 10.48 -1.26 -10.28
CA ASP A 52 10.37 -2.59 -9.70
C ASP A 52 9.20 -2.69 -8.69
N TYR A 53 9.03 -1.69 -7.83
CA TYR A 53 7.90 -1.59 -6.90
C TYR A 53 6.55 -1.53 -7.63
N GLU A 54 6.45 -0.72 -8.69
CA GLU A 54 5.24 -0.54 -9.48
C GLU A 54 4.87 -1.78 -10.31
N GLN A 55 5.86 -2.53 -10.78
CA GLN A 55 5.68 -3.74 -11.59
C GLN A 55 5.66 -5.02 -10.76
N ARG A 56 6.00 -4.96 -9.47
CA ARG A 56 6.07 -6.10 -8.54
C ARG A 56 6.98 -7.23 -9.02
N GLN A 57 8.12 -6.90 -9.64
CA GLN A 57 8.98 -7.91 -10.26
C GLN A 57 9.80 -8.67 -9.22
N SER A 58 10.42 -7.96 -8.28
CA SER A 58 11.24 -8.56 -7.24
C SER A 58 10.43 -9.12 -6.07
N LEU A 59 11.09 -9.89 -5.20
CA LEU A 59 10.51 -10.32 -3.93
C LEU A 59 10.31 -9.12 -3.00
N GLU A 60 11.28 -8.21 -2.98
CA GLU A 60 11.32 -6.99 -2.20
C GLU A 60 10.15 -6.08 -2.55
N ALA A 61 9.90 -5.85 -3.85
CA ALA A 61 8.77 -5.05 -4.34
C ALA A 61 7.42 -5.61 -3.86
N ARG A 62 7.23 -6.92 -4.00
CA ARG A 62 6.02 -7.61 -3.53
C ARG A 62 5.87 -7.54 -2.02
N LEU A 63 6.96 -7.67 -1.28
CA LEU A 63 6.97 -7.57 0.18
C LEU A 63 6.62 -6.16 0.66
N VAL A 64 7.17 -5.12 0.01
CA VAL A 64 6.85 -3.72 0.34
C VAL A 64 5.39 -3.42 0.03
N LYS A 65 4.84 -3.89 -1.10
CA LYS A 65 3.39 -3.77 -1.38
C LYS A 65 2.51 -4.48 -0.35
N ALA A 66 2.96 -5.63 0.16
CA ALA A 66 2.25 -6.30 1.25
C ALA A 66 2.32 -5.53 2.56
N ALA A 67 3.49 -5.00 2.90
CA ALA A 67 3.68 -4.18 4.10
C ALA A 67 2.82 -2.90 4.09
N ASP A 68 2.75 -2.22 2.95
CA ASP A 68 1.89 -1.04 2.73
C ASP A 68 0.40 -1.34 3.02
N GLY A 69 -0.14 -2.41 2.43
CA GLY A 69 -1.51 -2.84 2.70
C GLY A 69 -1.75 -3.26 4.16
N LEU A 70 -0.79 -3.93 4.78
CA LEU A 70 -0.90 -4.34 6.19
C LEU A 70 -0.85 -3.14 7.14
N ASP A 71 0.00 -2.15 6.87
CA ASP A 71 0.11 -0.92 7.67
C ASP A 71 -1.21 -0.14 7.65
N LEU A 72 -1.84 0.00 6.48
CA LEU A 72 -3.19 0.56 6.33
C LEU A 72 -4.21 -0.16 7.22
N LEU A 73 -4.25 -1.50 7.21
CA LEU A 73 -5.19 -2.27 8.03
C LEU A 73 -4.92 -2.10 9.54
N ILE A 74 -3.66 -2.02 9.95
CA ILE A 74 -3.28 -1.75 11.34
C ILE A 74 -3.75 -0.35 11.76
N GLN A 75 -3.56 0.65 10.91
CA GLN A 75 -4.00 2.02 11.17
C GLN A 75 -5.53 2.10 11.27
N VAL A 76 -6.25 1.44 10.36
CA VAL A 76 -7.72 1.38 10.39
C VAL A 76 -8.21 0.69 11.66
N LEU A 77 -7.61 -0.42 12.06
CA LEU A 77 -7.93 -1.10 13.33
C LEU A 77 -7.71 -0.18 14.54
N ALA A 78 -6.63 0.61 14.55
CA ALA A 78 -6.36 1.55 15.63
C ALA A 78 -7.42 2.67 15.67
N LEU A 79 -7.88 3.16 14.51
CA LEU A 79 -8.95 4.14 14.41
C LEU A 79 -10.30 3.56 14.88
N GLU A 80 -10.66 2.34 14.48
CA GLU A 80 -11.86 1.66 14.96
C GLU A 80 -11.82 1.47 16.48
N ARG A 81 -10.66 1.09 17.05
CA ARG A 81 -10.47 1.00 18.51
C ARG A 81 -10.63 2.34 19.22
N ALA A 82 -10.30 3.44 18.55
CA ALA A 82 -10.52 4.80 19.05
C ALA A 82 -11.97 5.29 18.89
N GLY A 83 -12.85 4.48 18.28
CA GLY A 83 -14.27 4.78 18.09
C GLY A 83 -14.61 5.41 16.74
N ALA A 84 -13.68 5.43 15.77
CA ALA A 84 -14.01 5.82 14.39
C ALA A 84 -14.96 4.79 13.76
N CYS A 85 -15.89 5.27 12.93
CA CYS A 85 -16.86 4.42 12.22
C CYS A 85 -16.81 4.69 10.72
N GLY A 86 -17.34 3.76 9.91
CA GLY A 86 -17.43 3.91 8.46
C GLY A 86 -16.12 3.63 7.72
N LEU A 87 -15.25 2.80 8.28
CA LEU A 87 -13.96 2.42 7.69
C LEU A 87 -13.98 1.06 6.97
N ASP A 88 -15.18 0.50 6.73
CA ASP A 88 -15.36 -0.83 6.15
C ASP A 88 -14.71 -0.97 4.75
N GLU A 89 -14.69 0.10 3.97
CA GLU A 89 -14.12 0.11 2.62
C GLU A 89 -12.62 -0.23 2.58
N PHE A 90 -11.89 0.07 3.67
CA PHE A 90 -10.45 -0.21 3.75
C PHE A 90 -10.17 -1.70 4.00
N TRP A 91 -11.13 -2.42 4.57
CA TRP A 91 -10.98 -3.84 4.85
C TRP A 91 -11.17 -4.72 3.62
N GLU A 92 -11.75 -4.20 2.53
CA GLU A 92 -11.78 -4.88 1.22
C GLU A 92 -10.38 -5.29 0.74
N VAL A 93 -9.35 -4.50 1.10
CA VAL A 93 -7.94 -4.78 0.78
C VAL A 93 -7.48 -6.09 1.45
N GLY A 94 -7.98 -6.36 2.66
CA GLY A 94 -7.69 -7.58 3.40
C GLY A 94 -8.49 -8.81 2.96
N GLU A 95 -9.58 -8.63 2.22
CA GLU A 95 -10.44 -9.75 1.77
C GLU A 95 -9.90 -10.47 0.53
N LYS A 96 -9.14 -9.77 -0.32
CA LYS A 96 -8.50 -10.35 -1.52
C LYS A 96 -7.04 -9.87 -1.65
N PRO A 97 -6.15 -10.31 -0.74
CA PRO A 97 -4.74 -9.93 -0.80
C PRO A 97 -4.05 -10.60 -2.01
N GLU A 98 -3.81 -9.84 -3.07
CA GLU A 98 -2.99 -10.28 -4.21
C GLU A 98 -1.54 -9.78 -4.07
N PHE A 99 -0.81 -10.32 -3.08
CA PHE A 99 0.59 -9.94 -2.85
C PHE A 99 1.58 -10.68 -3.76
N ASN A 100 1.16 -11.76 -4.40
CA ASN A 100 1.98 -12.62 -5.27
C ASN A 100 3.29 -13.09 -4.62
N LEU A 101 3.31 -13.22 -3.29
CA LEU A 101 4.47 -13.72 -2.54
C LEU A 101 4.57 -15.24 -2.67
N ALA A 102 5.72 -15.80 -2.28
CA ALA A 102 5.92 -17.24 -2.23
C ALA A 102 6.83 -17.62 -1.05
N GLY A 103 6.64 -18.85 -0.55
CA GLY A 103 7.51 -19.43 0.47
C GLY A 103 7.38 -18.73 1.83
N PRO A 104 8.48 -18.56 2.60
CA PRO A 104 8.41 -18.01 3.94
C PRO A 104 7.83 -16.60 4.02
N ALA A 105 8.05 -15.77 2.99
CA ALA A 105 7.52 -14.40 2.97
C ALA A 105 5.98 -14.38 2.90
N GLU A 106 5.39 -15.28 2.11
CA GLU A 106 3.94 -15.44 2.01
C GLU A 106 3.35 -15.89 3.35
N GLN A 107 3.97 -16.88 3.99
CA GLN A 107 3.53 -17.41 5.29
C GLN A 107 3.50 -16.31 6.36
N ILE A 108 4.58 -15.54 6.49
CA ILE A 108 4.68 -14.48 7.49
C ILE A 108 3.63 -13.39 7.25
N VAL A 109 3.46 -12.96 6.00
CA VAL A 109 2.47 -11.93 5.63
C VAL A 109 1.05 -12.42 5.91
N GLN A 110 0.76 -13.69 5.59
CA GLN A 110 -0.55 -14.28 5.84
C GLN A 110 -0.83 -14.41 7.35
N GLU A 111 0.12 -14.91 8.14
CA GLU A 111 -0.02 -15.01 9.61
C GLU A 111 -0.29 -13.64 10.24
N LEU A 112 0.39 -12.60 9.76
CA LEU A 112 0.17 -11.23 10.24
C LEU A 112 -1.22 -10.72 9.85
N LEU A 113 -1.65 -10.94 8.60
CA LEU A 113 -3.00 -10.57 8.14
C LEU A 113 -4.08 -11.26 8.97
N GLU A 114 -3.95 -12.56 9.21
CA GLU A 114 -4.89 -13.34 10.02
C GLU A 114 -4.97 -12.80 11.45
N SER A 115 -3.83 -12.39 12.03
CA SER A 115 -3.77 -11.77 13.36
C SER A 115 -4.52 -10.42 13.42
N ILE A 116 -4.38 -9.59 12.38
CA ILE A 116 -5.09 -8.31 12.26
C ILE A 116 -6.60 -8.55 12.14
N LEU A 117 -7.02 -9.45 11.25
CA LEU A 117 -8.44 -9.78 11.04
C LEU A 117 -9.08 -10.36 12.30
N LYS A 118 -8.36 -11.24 13.02
CA LYS A 118 -8.81 -11.75 14.31
C LYS A 118 -8.99 -10.62 15.34
N SER A 119 -8.01 -9.71 15.43
CA SER A 119 -8.06 -8.57 16.33
C SER A 119 -9.24 -7.64 16.05
N ARG A 120 -9.58 -7.42 14.78
CA ARG A 120 -10.78 -6.68 14.37
C ARG A 120 -12.05 -7.41 14.77
N GLY A 121 -12.14 -8.72 14.52
CA GLY A 121 -13.30 -9.53 14.88
C GLY A 121 -13.54 -9.65 16.39
N GLU A 122 -12.51 -9.49 17.23
CA GLU A 122 -12.64 -9.37 18.68
C GLU A 122 -13.18 -8.00 19.10
N LEU A 123 -12.79 -6.93 18.41
CA LEU A 123 -13.31 -5.58 18.66
C LEU A 123 -14.83 -5.52 18.43
N HIS A 124 -15.31 -6.01 17.28
CA HIS A 124 -16.75 -6.00 16.96
C HIS A 124 -17.60 -6.96 17.79
N ARG A 125 -17.00 -7.94 18.49
CA ARG A 125 -17.72 -8.80 19.43
C ARG A 125 -17.93 -8.14 20.81
N ASN A 126 -17.15 -7.12 21.13
CA ASN A 126 -17.14 -6.46 22.43
C ASN A 126 -17.86 -5.09 22.42
N VAL A 127 -18.41 -4.66 21.28
CA VAL A 127 -19.24 -3.47 21.09
C VAL A 127 -20.69 -3.92 20.92
#